data_AF-A0A662KN08-F1
#
_entry.id   AF-A0A662KN08-F1
#
_cell.length_a   1.000
_cell.length_b   1.000
_cell.length_c   1.000
_cell.angle_alpha   90.00
_cell.angle_beta   90.00
_cell.angle_gamma   90.00
#
_symmetry.space_group_name_H-M   'P 1'
#
loop_
_entity.id
_entity.type
_entity.pdbx_description
1 polymer ?
#
loop_
_entity_poly.entity_id
_entity_poly.type
_entity_poly.pdbx_seq_one_letter_code
_entity_poly.pdbx_strand_id
1 'polypeptide(L)'
;MNEKLDRKKIVEEAKRDLEKIIVEGNGKLLDYHAEKLGMLLGKGRKEGGTGAKTSQIRNVFDRVKRMEYNEYNVPLLRAKLFYVAGRHNEMSPLKDVLSDALKLIDGREKFERFKDFFEAIVAYHKYYGGE
;
A
#
# COMPACT_ATOMS: atom_id res chain seq x y z
N MET A 1 13.41 -18.02 16.07
CA MET A 1 12.55 -18.65 15.04
C MET A 1 12.21 -17.59 14.02
N ASN A 2 12.77 -17.66 12.81
CA ASN A 2 12.38 -16.79 11.69
C ASN A 2 11.04 -17.28 11.14
N GLU A 3 9.94 -16.81 11.70
CA GLU A 3 8.64 -16.96 11.07
C GLU A 3 8.69 -16.15 9.76
N LYS A 4 8.78 -16.85 8.62
CA LYS A 4 8.75 -16.20 7.31
C LYS A 4 7.46 -15.41 7.20
N LEU A 5 7.55 -14.18 6.72
CA LEU A 5 6.38 -13.34 6.46
C LEU A 5 5.40 -14.08 5.55
N ASP A 6 4.20 -14.35 6.07
CA ASP A 6 3.12 -14.89 5.25
C ASP A 6 2.49 -13.75 4.44
N ARG A 7 3.02 -13.58 3.22
CA ARG A 7 2.53 -12.60 2.25
C ARG A 7 1.03 -12.68 2.06
N LYS A 8 0.46 -13.88 1.95
CA LYS A 8 -0.97 -14.05 1.66
C LYS A 8 -1.78 -13.57 2.86
N LYS A 9 -1.40 -14.01 4.06
CA LYS A 9 -2.04 -13.57 5.31
C LYS A 9 -2.03 -12.05 5.48
N ILE A 10 -0.86 -11.40 5.32
CA ILE A 10 -0.73 -9.95 5.45
C ILE A 10 -1.66 -9.20 4.48
N VAL A 11 -1.69 -9.63 3.21
CA VAL A 11 -2.55 -9.00 2.20
C VAL A 11 -4.03 -9.21 2.51
N GLU A 12 -4.43 -10.42 2.88
CA GLU A 12 -5.84 -10.73 3.17
C GLU A 12 -6.33 -10.04 4.45
N GLU A 13 -5.50 -9.96 5.49
CA GLU A 13 -5.82 -9.23 6.73
C GLU A 13 -5.99 -7.73 6.45
N ALA A 14 -5.06 -7.12 5.71
CA ALA A 14 -5.18 -5.71 5.32
C ALA A 14 -6.47 -5.45 4.54
N LYS A 15 -6.78 -6.30 3.55
CA LYS A 15 -8.02 -6.19 2.75
C LYS A 15 -9.29 -6.25 3.58
N ARG A 16 -9.34 -7.13 4.59
CA ARG A 16 -10.50 -7.28 5.49
C ARG A 16 -10.78 -6.03 6.32
N ASP A 17 -9.75 -5.25 6.65
CA ASP A 17 -9.88 -4.06 7.47
C ASP A 17 -9.89 -2.74 6.67
N LEU A 18 -9.81 -2.80 5.33
CA LEU A 18 -9.78 -1.59 4.49
C LEU A 18 -11.00 -0.69 4.69
N GLU A 19 -12.19 -1.24 4.94
CA GLU A 19 -13.37 -0.43 5.21
C GLU A 19 -13.21 0.38 6.49
N LYS A 20 -12.72 -0.22 7.57
CA LYS A 20 -12.42 0.47 8.83
C LYS A 20 -11.34 1.53 8.65
N ILE A 21 -10.33 1.27 7.82
CA ILE A 21 -9.24 2.22 7.56
C ILE A 21 -9.74 3.41 6.73
N ILE A 22 -10.36 3.14 5.57
CA ILE A 22 -10.68 4.14 4.55
C ILE A 22 -12.01 4.85 4.85
N VAL A 23 -13.04 4.09 5.23
CA VAL A 23 -14.41 4.61 5.43
C VAL A 23 -14.63 5.09 6.86
N GLU A 24 -14.14 4.36 7.85
CA GLU A 24 -14.33 4.72 9.27
C GLU A 24 -13.18 5.57 9.85
N GLY A 25 -12.00 5.60 9.20
CA GLY A 25 -10.87 6.40 9.67
C GLY A 25 -10.12 5.78 10.87
N ASN A 26 -10.09 4.46 10.98
CA ASN A 26 -9.43 3.76 12.09
C ASN A 26 -7.90 3.84 11.99
N GLY A 27 -7.31 4.84 12.65
CA GLY A 27 -5.87 5.08 12.65
C GLY A 27 -5.01 3.95 13.24
N LYS A 28 -5.55 3.13 14.17
CA LYS A 28 -4.81 2.00 14.75
C LYS A 28 -4.63 0.86 13.75
N LEU A 29 -5.69 0.56 13.00
CA LEU A 29 -5.62 -0.44 11.93
C LEU A 29 -4.80 0.07 10.75
N LEU A 30 -4.88 1.36 10.44
CA LEU A 30 -4.01 2.01 9.45
C LEU A 30 -2.54 1.75 9.78
N ASP A 31 -2.11 2.13 10.99
CA ASP A 31 -0.74 1.98 11.46
C ASP A 31 -0.26 0.53 11.41
N TYR A 32 -1.05 -0.37 12.00
CA TYR A 32 -0.75 -1.81 12.03
C TYR A 32 -0.54 -2.40 10.63
N HIS A 33 -1.50 -2.18 9.72
CA HIS A 33 -1.43 -2.77 8.38
C HIS A 33 -0.36 -2.08 7.51
N ALA A 34 -0.13 -0.78 7.71
CA ALA A 34 0.95 -0.06 7.05
C ALA A 34 2.32 -0.60 7.45
N GLU A 35 2.53 -0.89 8.74
CA GLU A 35 3.77 -1.50 9.25
C GLU A 35 4.00 -2.87 8.59
N LYS A 36 2.99 -3.76 8.60
CA LYS A 36 3.13 -5.10 8.02
C LYS A 36 3.40 -5.06 6.52
N LEU A 37 2.70 -4.20 5.79
CA LEU A 37 2.91 -4.04 4.34
C LEU A 37 4.27 -3.40 4.04
N GLY A 38 4.65 -2.35 4.77
CA GLY A 38 5.96 -1.71 4.63
C GLY A 38 7.09 -2.70 4.88
N MET A 39 7.01 -3.48 5.96
CA MET A 39 7.97 -4.55 6.25
C MET A 39 8.01 -5.62 5.16
N LEU A 40 6.85 -6.10 4.70
CA LEU A 40 6.76 -7.09 3.62
C LEU A 40 7.39 -6.57 2.33
N LEU A 41 7.19 -5.29 2.01
CA LEU A 41 7.73 -4.67 0.81
C LEU A 41 9.25 -4.45 0.93
N GLY A 42 9.72 -3.99 2.10
CA GLY A 42 11.11 -3.57 2.32
C GLY A 42 12.09 -4.72 2.49
N LYS A 43 11.69 -5.78 3.21
CA LYS A 43 12.58 -6.93 3.44
C LYS A 43 12.92 -7.66 2.13
N GLY A 44 14.14 -8.19 2.07
CA GLY A 44 14.59 -8.98 0.93
C GLY A 44 13.82 -10.29 0.79
N ARG A 45 13.82 -10.86 -0.42
CA ARG A 45 13.15 -12.16 -0.69
C ARG A 45 13.64 -13.30 0.19
N LYS A 46 14.93 -13.30 0.55
CA LYS A 46 15.54 -14.29 1.46
C LYS A 46 14.97 -14.21 2.88
N GLU A 47 14.47 -13.04 3.28
CA GLU A 47 13.87 -12.77 4.59
C GLU A 47 12.34 -12.91 4.58
N GLY A 48 11.76 -13.34 3.45
CA GLY A 48 10.31 -13.48 3.27
C GLY A 48 9.61 -12.22 2.77
N GLY A 49 10.33 -11.13 2.52
CA GLY A 49 9.78 -9.93 1.89
C GLY A 49 9.74 -9.99 0.36
N THR A 50 9.42 -8.87 -0.27
CA THR A 50 9.38 -8.76 -1.74
C THR A 50 10.66 -8.19 -2.35
N GLY A 51 11.42 -7.41 -1.58
CA GLY A 51 12.57 -6.63 -2.04
C GLY A 51 12.20 -5.48 -2.97
N ALA A 52 11.06 -4.82 -2.73
CA ALA A 52 10.66 -3.63 -3.48
C ALA A 52 11.64 -2.49 -3.21
N LYS A 53 12.11 -1.83 -4.27
CA LYS A 53 13.05 -0.70 -4.16
C LYS A 53 12.31 0.57 -3.76
N THR A 54 12.97 1.44 -3.01
CA THR A 54 12.40 2.72 -2.58
C THR A 54 12.00 3.58 -3.78
N SER A 55 12.79 3.57 -4.85
CA SER A 55 12.48 4.31 -6.07
C SER A 55 11.16 3.86 -6.71
N GLN A 56 10.82 2.56 -6.64
CA GLN A 56 9.59 2.04 -7.22
C GLN A 56 8.36 2.53 -6.45
N ILE A 57 8.39 2.43 -5.13
CA ILE A 57 7.27 2.86 -4.26
C ILE A 57 7.14 4.39 -4.29
N ARG A 58 8.25 5.11 -4.12
CA ARG A 58 8.27 6.58 -4.13
C ARG A 58 7.74 7.16 -5.45
N ASN A 59 8.11 6.60 -6.60
CA ASN A 59 7.64 7.06 -7.90
C ASN A 59 6.12 6.98 -8.06
N VAL A 60 5.47 6.03 -7.39
CA VAL A 60 4.00 5.93 -7.36
C VAL A 60 3.44 6.91 -6.35
N PHE A 61 3.97 6.89 -5.12
CA PHE A 61 3.48 7.70 -4.01
C PHE A 61 3.58 9.21 -4.29
N ASP A 62 4.72 9.70 -4.81
CA ASP A 62 4.93 11.13 -5.10
C ASP A 62 3.86 11.70 -6.05
N ARG A 63 3.34 10.85 -6.94
CA ARG A 63 2.26 11.23 -7.85
C ARG A 63 0.93 11.28 -7.12
N VAL A 64 0.63 10.27 -6.31
CA VAL A 64 -0.60 10.21 -5.49
C VAL A 64 -0.66 11.38 -4.50
N LYS A 65 0.46 11.70 -3.84
CA LYS A 65 0.56 12.76 -2.84
C LYS A 65 0.15 14.13 -3.38
N ARG A 66 0.42 14.40 -4.66
CA ARG A 66 0.11 15.67 -5.34
C ARG A 66 -1.28 15.71 -5.99
N MET A 67 -2.00 14.59 -5.97
CA MET A 67 -3.34 14.53 -6.53
C MET A 67 -4.34 15.12 -5.53
N GLU A 68 -5.29 15.87 -6.05
CA GLU A 68 -6.55 16.15 -5.37
C GLU A 68 -7.58 15.08 -5.77
N TYR A 69 -8.59 14.89 -4.92
CA TYR A 69 -9.67 13.96 -5.23
C TYR A 69 -10.39 14.39 -6.52
N ASN A 70 -10.54 13.43 -7.42
CA ASN A 70 -11.35 13.53 -8.62
C ASN A 70 -11.84 12.12 -8.95
N GLU A 71 -13.15 11.96 -9.02
CA GLU A 71 -13.82 10.67 -9.24
C GLU A 71 -13.29 9.94 -10.49
N TYR A 72 -13.01 10.68 -11.57
CA TYR A 72 -12.46 10.12 -12.80
C TYR A 72 -11.00 9.65 -12.66
N ASN A 73 -10.21 10.30 -11.81
CA ASN A 73 -8.80 9.96 -11.63
C ASN A 73 -8.57 8.72 -10.75
N VAL A 74 -9.51 8.36 -9.89
CA VAL A 74 -9.39 7.19 -8.99
C VAL A 74 -9.25 5.88 -9.78
N PRO A 75 -10.09 5.57 -10.79
CA PRO A 75 -9.90 4.42 -11.66
C PRO A 75 -8.56 4.43 -12.42
N LEU A 76 -8.09 5.60 -12.85
CA LEU A 76 -6.80 5.72 -13.55
C LEU A 76 -5.62 5.42 -12.62
N LEU A 77 -5.69 5.88 -11.37
CA LEU A 77 -4.71 5.53 -10.34
C LEU A 77 -4.70 4.01 -10.09
N ARG A 78 -5.88 3.39 -10.04
CA ARG A 78 -6.00 1.95 -9.91
C ARG A 78 -5.32 1.24 -11.08
N ALA A 79 -5.62 1.61 -12.33
CA ALA A 79 -4.98 1.02 -13.52
C ALA A 79 -3.46 1.16 -13.51
N LYS A 80 -2.95 2.30 -13.02
CA LYS A 80 -1.51 2.54 -12.87
C LYS A 80 -0.85 1.60 -11.87
N LEU A 81 -1.50 1.30 -10.74
CA LEU A 81 -0.98 0.30 -9.79
C LEU A 81 -0.83 -1.07 -10.44
N PHE A 82 -1.82 -1.50 -11.25
CA PHE A 82 -1.72 -2.75 -12.02
C PHE A 82 -0.55 -2.71 -13.01
N TYR A 83 -0.37 -1.62 -13.74
CA TYR A 83 0.74 -1.47 -14.67
C TYR A 83 2.11 -1.54 -13.97
N VAL A 84 2.27 -0.85 -12.85
CA VAL A 84 3.51 -0.88 -12.07
C VAL A 84 3.80 -2.27 -11.54
N ALA A 85 2.80 -2.96 -10.99
CA ALA A 85 2.95 -4.34 -10.52
C ALA A 85 3.24 -5.33 -11.66
N GLY A 86 2.69 -5.10 -12.86
CA GLY A 86 2.99 -5.91 -14.05
C GLY A 86 4.44 -5.74 -14.55
N ARG A 87 5.06 -4.57 -14.34
CA ARG A 87 6.50 -4.36 -14.58
C ARG A 87 7.39 -4.83 -13.43
N HIS A 88 6.90 -4.74 -12.21
CA HIS A 88 7.65 -4.95 -10.98
C HIS A 88 6.85 -5.86 -10.05
N ASN A 89 6.99 -7.17 -10.20
CA ASN A 89 6.18 -8.15 -9.48
C ASN A 89 6.30 -8.04 -7.95
N GLU A 90 7.42 -7.56 -7.44
CA GLU A 90 7.64 -7.23 -6.03
C GLU A 90 6.64 -6.20 -5.48
N MET A 91 6.05 -5.35 -6.33
CA MET A 91 5.02 -4.38 -5.98
C MET A 91 3.62 -5.00 -5.84
N SER A 92 3.46 -6.30 -6.13
CA SER A 92 2.15 -6.95 -6.16
C SER A 92 1.36 -6.83 -4.85
N PRO A 93 1.93 -7.04 -3.64
CA PRO A 93 1.18 -6.84 -2.39
C PRO A 93 0.65 -5.41 -2.23
N LEU A 94 1.46 -4.41 -2.59
CA LEU A 94 1.05 -3.01 -2.56
C LEU A 94 -0.12 -2.78 -3.52
N LYS A 95 -0.03 -3.29 -4.75
CA LYS A 95 -1.12 -3.21 -5.72
C LYS A 95 -2.37 -3.91 -5.20
N ASP A 96 -2.25 -5.11 -4.64
CA ASP A 96 -3.39 -5.92 -4.22
C ASP A 96 -4.21 -5.19 -3.14
N VAL A 97 -3.54 -4.58 -2.16
CA VAL A 97 -4.22 -3.83 -1.10
C VAL A 97 -4.72 -2.47 -1.60
N LEU A 98 -3.86 -1.66 -2.21
CA LEU A 98 -4.23 -0.29 -2.59
C LEU A 98 -5.28 -0.25 -3.71
N SER A 99 -5.29 -1.23 -4.62
CA SER A 99 -6.31 -1.29 -5.68
C SER A 99 -7.70 -1.66 -5.18
N ASP A 100 -7.81 -2.31 -4.02
CA ASP A 100 -9.08 -2.55 -3.34
C ASP A 100 -9.46 -1.35 -2.47
N ALA A 101 -8.48 -0.70 -1.82
CA ALA A 101 -8.71 0.54 -1.06
C ALA A 101 -9.30 1.65 -1.95
N LEU A 102 -8.79 1.80 -3.18
CA LEU A 102 -9.30 2.77 -4.15
C LEU A 102 -10.77 2.56 -4.53
N LYS A 103 -11.32 1.35 -4.39
CA LYS A 103 -12.74 1.07 -4.68
C LYS A 103 -13.69 1.64 -3.61
N LEU A 104 -13.16 1.93 -2.42
CA LEU A 104 -13.93 2.44 -1.28
C LEU A 104 -14.04 3.97 -1.28
N ILE A 105 -13.34 4.64 -2.21
CA ILE A 105 -13.24 6.09 -2.26
C ILE A 105 -14.35 6.65 -3.13
N ASP A 106 -15.23 7.43 -2.52
CA ASP A 106 -16.32 8.18 -3.15
C ASP A 106 -16.29 9.68 -2.80
N GLY A 107 -15.22 10.13 -2.15
CA GLY A 107 -15.11 11.51 -1.68
C GLY A 107 -13.70 11.89 -1.23
N ARG A 108 -13.51 13.20 -1.05
CA ARG A 108 -12.22 13.80 -0.68
C ARG A 108 -11.65 13.23 0.62
N GLU A 109 -12.49 13.09 1.65
CA GLU A 109 -12.05 12.60 2.97
C GLU A 109 -11.45 11.18 2.89
N LYS A 110 -12.14 10.26 2.20
CA LYS A 110 -11.64 8.89 2.00
C LYS A 110 -10.38 8.86 1.14
N PHE A 111 -10.25 9.79 0.20
CA PHE A 111 -9.05 9.94 -0.61
C PHE A 111 -7.84 10.41 0.21
N GLU A 112 -8.04 11.35 1.14
CA GLU A 112 -6.97 11.76 2.07
C GLU A 112 -6.57 10.61 3.00
N ARG A 113 -7.52 9.85 3.56
CA ARG A 113 -7.19 8.65 4.36
C ARG A 113 -6.44 7.59 3.57
N PHE A 114 -6.75 7.43 2.28
CA PHE A 114 -5.97 6.58 1.37
C PHE A 114 -4.54 7.09 1.20
N LYS A 115 -4.35 8.41 1.05
CA LYS A 115 -3.02 9.04 0.97
C LYS A 115 -2.23 8.80 2.25
N ASP A 116 -2.85 9.00 3.41
CA ASP A 116 -2.23 8.77 4.72
C ASP A 116 -1.79 7.31 4.89
N PHE A 117 -2.68 6.37 4.54
CA PHE A 117 -2.35 4.95 4.59
C PHE A 117 -1.18 4.59 3.66
N PHE A 118 -1.18 5.13 2.43
CA PHE A 118 -0.08 4.89 1.51
C PHE A 118 1.23 5.54 2.01
N GLU A 119 1.18 6.77 2.55
CA GLU A 119 2.34 7.44 3.12
C GLU A 119 2.95 6.63 4.27
N ALA A 120 2.11 6.10 5.17
CA ALA A 120 2.55 5.24 6.25
C ALA A 120 3.25 3.96 5.73
N ILE A 121 2.72 3.32 4.68
CA ILE A 121 3.38 2.18 4.03
C ILE A 121 4.77 2.57 3.50
N VAL A 122 4.89 3.74 2.86
CA VAL A 122 6.18 4.23 2.35
C VAL A 122 7.18 4.48 3.50
N ALA A 123 6.71 5.05 4.61
CA ALA A 123 7.54 5.30 5.79
C ALA A 123 8.08 3.99 6.39
N TYR A 124 7.20 3.01 6.62
CA TYR A 124 7.60 1.70 7.15
C TYR A 124 8.46 0.90 6.16
N HIS A 125 8.16 0.97 4.86
CA HIS A 125 9.03 0.40 3.82
C HIS A 125 10.45 0.91 3.94
N LYS A 126 10.61 2.24 4.08
CA LYS A 126 11.93 2.85 4.21
C LYS A 126 12.64 2.41 5.50
N TYR A 127 11.90 2.27 6.59
CA TYR A 127 12.43 1.81 7.88
C TYR A 127 12.94 0.36 7.83
N TYR A 128 12.20 -0.57 7.21
CA TYR A 128 12.51 -2.01 7.20
C TYR A 128 13.47 -2.47 6.10
N GLY A 129 14.30 -1.57 5.54
CA GLY A 129 15.36 -1.94 4.61
C GLY A 129 15.03 -1.74 3.13
N GLY A 130 14.04 -0.90 2.81
CA GLY A 130 13.89 -0.36 1.46
C GLY A 130 15.13 0.42 1.02
N GLU A 131 15.88 -0.12 0.05
CA GLU A 131 16.95 0.59 -0.67
C GLU A 131 16.40 1.50 -1.76
#